data_AF-A0A124F337-F1
#
_entry.id   AF-A0A124F337-F1
#
_cell.length_a   1.000
_cell.length_b   1.000
_cell.length_c   1.000
_cell.angle_alpha   90.00
_cell.angle_beta   90.00
_cell.angle_gamma   90.00
#
_symmetry.space_group_name_H-M   'P 1'
#
loop_
_entity.id
_entity.type
_entity.pdbx_description
1 polymer ?
#
loop_
_entity_poly.entity_id
_entity_poly.type
_entity_poly.pdbx_seq_one_letter_code
_entity_poly.pdbx_strand_id
1 'polypeptide(L)'
;MKTKSFLIIFGIVFLIFLILRVINPEFSRKMVVLDCTQEYKTTIFEREYDRFTDHNTKMDIAKCLCEKYLKTKEKKYEPEIRKIIDEFELKNSGYNETIDQICTDRDEIFFYWYYE
;
A
#
# COMPACT_ATOMS: atom_id res chain seq x y z
N MET A 1 -41.77 -18.00 18.07
CA MET A 1 -40.63 -18.82 17.57
C MET A 1 -39.62 -18.01 16.76
N LYS A 2 -40.03 -17.16 15.80
CA LYS A 2 -39.11 -16.42 14.90
C LYS A 2 -38.07 -15.54 15.62
N THR A 3 -38.43 -14.87 16.72
CA THR A 3 -37.54 -13.99 17.49
C THR A 3 -36.45 -14.74 18.27
N LYS A 4 -36.72 -15.93 18.82
CA LYS A 4 -35.71 -16.72 19.53
C LYS A 4 -34.65 -17.26 18.56
N SER A 5 -35.06 -17.76 17.39
CA SER A 5 -34.13 -18.20 16.35
C SER A 5 -33.28 -17.05 15.79
N PHE A 6 -33.87 -15.86 15.64
CA PHE A 6 -33.15 -14.66 15.23
C PHE A 6 -32.09 -14.24 16.26
N LEU A 7 -32.41 -14.24 17.56
CA LEU A 7 -31.46 -13.92 18.63
C LEU A 7 -30.28 -14.91 18.68
N ILE A 8 -30.53 -16.19 18.43
CA ILE A 8 -29.47 -17.21 18.38
C ILE A 8 -28.56 -16.97 17.18
N ILE A 9 -29.12 -16.72 15.99
CA ILE A 9 -28.33 -16.41 14.79
C ILE A 9 -27.49 -15.14 15.01
N PHE A 10 -28.10 -14.09 15.55
CA PHE A 10 -27.40 -12.85 15.87
C PHE A 10 -26.26 -13.09 16.88
N GLY A 11 -26.50 -13.88 17.93
CA GLY A 11 -25.48 -14.24 18.91
C GLY A 11 -24.31 -15.01 18.30
N ILE A 12 -24.57 -15.94 17.38
CA ILE A 12 -23.51 -16.69 16.67
C ILE A 12 -22.70 -15.75 15.77
N VAL A 13 -23.36 -14.90 14.97
CA VAL A 13 -22.68 -13.93 14.10
C VAL A 13 -21.83 -12.96 14.91
N PHE A 14 -22.35 -12.48 16.05
CA PHE A 14 -21.62 -11.61 16.96
C PHE A 14 -20.40 -12.30 17.57
N LEU A 15 -20.52 -13.56 17.98
CA LEU A 15 -19.40 -14.33 18.51
C LEU A 15 -18.30 -14.55 17.47
N ILE A 16 -18.67 -14.89 16.22
CA ILE A 16 -17.72 -15.03 15.11
C ILE A 16 -17.00 -13.71 14.85
N PHE A 17 -17.73 -12.59 14.85
CA PHE A 17 -17.13 -11.26 14.70
C PHE A 17 -16.11 -10.96 15.81
N LEU A 18 -16.42 -11.27 17.08
CA LEU A 18 -15.48 -11.08 18.19
C LEU A 18 -14.22 -11.94 18.03
N ILE A 19 -14.36 -13.20 17.63
CA ILE A 19 -13.21 -14.09 17.39
C ILE A 19 -12.32 -13.53 16.29
N LEU A 20 -12.91 -13.12 15.15
CA LEU A 20 -12.16 -12.52 14.05
C LEU A 20 -11.43 -11.24 14.48
N ARG A 21 -12.05 -10.44 15.34
CA ARG A 21 -11.45 -9.19 15.83
C ARG A 21 -10.29 -9.41 16.79
N VAL A 22 -10.30 -10.49 17.57
CA VAL A 22 -9.21 -10.86 18.48
C VAL A 22 -8.04 -11.48 17.71
N ILE A 23 -8.31 -12.45 16.82
CA ILE A 23 -7.26 -13.12 16.04
C ILE A 23 -6.65 -12.15 15.03
N ASN A 24 -7.49 -11.35 14.37
CA ASN A 24 -7.14 -10.43 13.29
C ASN A 24 -6.08 -11.01 12.34
N PRO A 25 -6.41 -12.08 11.60
CA PRO A 25 -5.43 -12.82 10.83
C PRO A 25 -4.78 -11.93 9.76
N GLU A 26 -3.48 -12.11 9.59
CA GLU A 26 -2.71 -11.52 8.50
C GLU A 26 -3.01 -12.26 7.19
N PHE A 27 -3.08 -11.51 6.09
CA PHE A 27 -3.14 -12.05 4.75
C PHE A 27 -2.26 -11.23 3.81
N SER A 28 -1.78 -11.87 2.75
CA SER A 28 -0.98 -11.21 1.72
C SER A 28 -1.89 -10.48 0.73
N ARG A 29 -1.56 -9.23 0.44
CA ARG A 29 -2.11 -8.45 -0.66
C ARG A 29 -1.01 -8.19 -1.68
N LYS A 30 -1.44 -8.09 -2.94
CA LYS A 30 -0.57 -7.81 -4.06
C LYS A 30 -0.93 -6.47 -4.67
N MET A 31 0.05 -5.57 -4.75
CA MET A 31 -0.06 -4.30 -5.43
C MET A 31 0.60 -4.41 -6.80
N VAL A 32 -0.13 -4.07 -7.86
CA VAL A 32 0.36 -4.13 -9.23
C VAL A 32 0.13 -2.77 -9.88
N VAL A 33 1.21 -2.16 -10.37
CA VAL A 33 1.18 -0.92 -11.15
C VAL A 33 2.05 -1.13 -12.38
N LEU A 34 1.43 -1.09 -13.56
CA LEU A 34 2.08 -1.44 -14.83
C LEU A 34 2.75 -2.84 -14.74
N ASP A 35 4.06 -2.90 -14.93
CA ASP A 35 4.88 -4.11 -14.81
C ASP A 35 5.65 -4.21 -13.48
N CYS A 36 5.33 -3.36 -12.51
CA CYS A 36 5.85 -3.40 -11.15
C CYS A 36 4.83 -4.07 -10.22
N THR A 37 5.33 -4.96 -9.37
CA THR A 37 4.51 -5.80 -8.51
C THR A 37 5.18 -5.95 -7.16
N GLN A 38 4.44 -5.70 -6.10
CA GLN A 38 4.89 -5.90 -4.72
C GLN A 38 3.83 -6.62 -3.91
N GLU A 39 4.27 -7.44 -2.96
CA GLU A 39 3.39 -8.16 -2.04
C GLU A 39 3.63 -7.67 -0.62
N TYR A 40 2.54 -7.47 0.12
CA TYR A 40 2.59 -6.95 1.47
C TYR A 40 1.54 -7.60 2.34
N LYS A 41 1.83 -7.70 3.64
CA LYS A 41 0.88 -8.25 4.60
C LYS A 41 -0.03 -7.16 5.12
N THR A 42 -1.28 -7.52 5.34
CA THR A 42 -2.27 -6.66 6.00
C THR A 42 -3.22 -7.52 6.83
N THR A 43 -3.97 -6.89 7.72
CA THR A 43 -4.95 -7.58 8.56
C THR A 43 -6.39 -7.21 8.19
N ILE A 44 -7.37 -8.01 8.63
CA ILE A 44 -8.78 -7.78 8.30
C ILE A 44 -9.30 -6.50 8.96
N PHE A 45 -8.84 -6.24 10.18
CA PHE A 45 -9.13 -5.04 10.95
C PHE A 45 -7.87 -4.19 10.96
N GLU A 46 -7.79 -3.23 10.04
CA GLU A 46 -6.64 -2.33 9.84
C GLU A 46 -6.02 -1.90 11.17
N ARG A 47 -4.75 -2.25 11.33
CA ARG A 47 -3.90 -1.70 12.39
C ARG A 47 -3.20 -0.45 11.89
N GLU A 48 -2.74 0.38 12.82
CA GLU A 48 -1.92 1.54 12.47
C GLU A 48 -0.66 1.12 11.67
N TYR A 49 -0.07 -0.03 12.02
CA TYR A 49 1.02 -0.69 11.29
C TYR A 49 0.69 -0.98 9.82
N ASP A 50 -0.55 -1.38 9.49
CA ASP A 50 -0.94 -1.72 8.12
C ASP A 50 -0.83 -0.51 7.17
N ARG A 51 -0.94 0.72 7.70
CA ARG A 51 -0.77 1.96 6.90
C ARG A 51 0.69 2.21 6.52
N PHE A 52 1.62 1.84 7.40
CA PHE A 52 3.05 1.94 7.08
C PHE A 52 3.44 0.90 6.04
N THR A 53 2.86 -0.30 6.11
CA THR A 53 3.09 -1.33 5.11
C THR A 53 2.58 -0.91 3.73
N ASP A 54 1.38 -0.30 3.64
CA ASP A 54 0.85 0.24 2.37
C ASP A 54 1.76 1.34 1.80
N HIS A 55 2.18 2.28 2.65
CA HIS A 55 3.13 3.33 2.28
C HIS A 55 4.44 2.74 1.73
N ASN A 56 5.11 1.86 2.48
CA ASN A 56 6.39 1.28 2.08
C ASN A 56 6.28 0.47 0.79
N THR A 57 5.16 -0.25 0.61
CA THR A 57 4.86 -0.97 -0.63
C THR A 57 4.77 -0.02 -1.82
N LYS A 58 4.14 1.16 -1.65
CA LYS A 58 4.08 2.17 -2.70
C LYS A 58 5.44 2.80 -2.99
N MET A 59 6.29 2.97 -1.98
CA MET A 59 7.67 3.40 -2.20
C MET A 59 8.44 2.37 -3.04
N ASP A 60 8.29 1.08 -2.76
CA ASP A 60 8.91 0.02 -3.57
C ASP A 60 8.39 -0.05 -5.00
N ILE A 61 7.09 0.17 -5.18
CA ILE A 61 6.49 0.32 -6.50
C ILE A 61 7.11 1.52 -7.23
N ALA A 62 7.21 2.68 -6.57
CA ALA A 62 7.80 3.88 -7.18
C ALA A 62 9.25 3.66 -7.59
N LYS A 63 10.07 3.02 -6.74
CA LYS A 63 11.46 2.67 -7.06
C LYS A 63 11.53 1.74 -8.27
N CYS A 64 10.70 0.70 -8.32
CA CYS A 64 10.62 -0.19 -9.47
C CYS A 64 10.24 0.55 -10.75
N LEU A 65 9.22 1.42 -10.70
CA LEU A 65 8.79 2.22 -11.86
C LEU A 65 9.93 3.13 -12.35
N CYS A 66 10.69 3.71 -11.42
CA CYS A 66 11.86 4.51 -11.73
C CYS A 66 12.98 3.71 -12.39
N GLU A 67 13.28 2.50 -11.93
CA GLU A 67 14.27 1.63 -12.58
C GLU A 67 13.86 1.29 -14.02
N LYS A 68 12.57 1.00 -14.24
CA LYS A 68 12.03 0.75 -15.57
C LYS A 68 12.08 1.99 -16.45
N TYR A 69 11.75 3.15 -15.90
CA TYR A 69 11.86 4.43 -16.59
C TYR A 69 13.31 4.72 -17.00
N LEU A 70 14.28 4.61 -16.08
CA LEU A 70 15.68 4.86 -16.38
C LEU A 70 16.22 3.93 -17.47
N LYS A 71 15.77 2.67 -17.50
CA LYS A 71 16.17 1.67 -18.48
C LYS A 71 15.55 1.86 -19.86
N THR A 72 14.28 2.25 -19.93
CA THR A 72 13.49 2.25 -21.18
C THR A 72 13.19 3.65 -21.71
N LYS A 73 13.18 4.65 -20.83
CA LYS A 73 12.69 6.02 -21.07
C LYS A 73 11.25 6.08 -21.58
N GLU A 74 10.44 5.05 -21.32
CA GLU A 74 9.04 5.03 -21.71
C GLU A 74 8.21 6.00 -20.86
N LYS A 75 7.45 6.87 -21.54
CA LYS A 75 6.63 7.90 -20.89
C LYS A 75 5.52 7.37 -19.99
N LYS A 76 5.14 6.09 -20.11
CA LYS A 76 4.05 5.49 -19.33
C LYS A 76 4.37 5.42 -17.83
N TYR A 77 5.65 5.42 -17.46
CA TYR A 77 6.10 5.32 -16.07
C TYR A 77 5.96 6.62 -15.29
N GLU A 78 6.27 7.76 -15.93
CA GLU A 78 6.22 9.09 -15.32
C GLU A 78 4.89 9.43 -14.62
N PRO A 79 3.70 9.28 -15.24
CA PRO A 79 2.45 9.62 -14.58
C PRO A 79 2.17 8.78 -13.34
N GLU A 80 2.58 7.51 -13.31
CA GLU A 80 2.40 6.65 -12.12
C GLU A 80 3.35 7.06 -10.99
N ILE A 81 4.59 7.43 -11.32
CA ILE A 81 5.56 7.95 -10.34
C ILE A 81 5.06 9.26 -9.73
N ARG A 82 4.55 10.18 -10.56
CA ARG A 82 4.01 11.48 -10.09
C ARG A 82 2.77 11.31 -9.21
N LYS A 83 1.88 10.35 -9.51
CA LYS A 83 0.75 10.04 -8.64
C LYS A 83 1.19 9.64 -7.23
N ILE A 84 2.25 8.84 -7.09
CA ILE A 84 2.76 8.42 -5.79
C ILE A 84 3.37 9.61 -5.02
N ILE A 85 4.10 10.49 -5.71
CA ILE A 85 4.62 11.74 -5.13
C ILE A 85 3.50 12.63 -4.60
N ASP A 86 2.43 12.79 -5.40
CA ASP A 86 1.27 13.61 -5.04
C ASP A 86 0.51 13.01 -3.85
N GLU A 87 0.31 11.69 -3.85
CA GLU A 87 -0.41 10.96 -2.82
C GLU A 87 0.22 11.11 -1.43
N PHE A 88 1.55 11.04 -1.35
CA PHE A 88 2.28 11.13 -0.09
C PHE A 88 2.85 12.51 0.20
N GLU A 89 2.43 13.50 -0.58
CA GLU A 89 2.89 14.88 -0.47
C GLU A 89 4.41 15.00 -0.36
N LEU A 90 5.16 14.23 -1.14
CA LEU A 90 6.64 14.26 -1.24
C LEU A 90 7.15 15.55 -1.93
N LYS A 91 6.39 16.65 -1.77
CA LYS A 91 6.49 17.93 -2.47
C LYS A 91 7.83 18.62 -2.24
N ASN A 92 8.50 18.35 -1.12
CA ASN A 92 9.82 18.90 -0.80
C ASN A 92 10.97 18.18 -1.52
N SER A 93 10.77 16.97 -2.04
CA SER A 93 11.83 16.13 -2.62
C SER A 93 11.66 15.80 -4.11
N GLY A 94 10.52 16.10 -4.77
CA GLY A 94 10.35 15.70 -6.18
C GLY A 94 9.51 16.60 -7.08
N TYR A 95 8.88 17.67 -6.58
CA TYR A 95 7.86 18.37 -7.38
C TYR A 95 8.43 19.31 -8.45
N ASN A 96 9.59 19.92 -8.18
CA ASN A 96 10.30 20.80 -9.14
C ASN A 96 11.39 20.05 -9.93
N GLU A 97 11.52 18.75 -9.71
CA GLU A 97 12.54 17.94 -10.32
C GLU A 97 12.04 17.29 -11.61
N THR A 98 12.97 17.07 -12.53
CA THR A 98 12.69 16.25 -13.71
C THR A 98 12.49 14.80 -13.29
N ILE A 99 11.70 14.05 -14.05
CA ILE A 99 11.51 12.62 -13.77
C ILE A 99 12.84 11.83 -13.78
N ASP A 100 13.83 12.30 -14.54
CA ASP A 100 15.18 11.73 -14.54
C ASP A 100 15.90 11.92 -13.19
N GLN A 101 15.81 13.10 -12.59
CA GLN A 101 16.37 13.37 -11.25
C GLN A 101 15.64 12.54 -10.20
N ILE A 102 14.29 12.60 -10.21
CA ILE A 102 13.45 11.84 -9.28
C ILE A 102 13.83 10.35 -9.27
N CYS A 103 14.05 9.78 -10.45
CA CYS A 103 14.38 8.37 -10.56
C CYS A 103 15.84 8.04 -10.30
N THR A 104 16.75 8.99 -10.51
CA THR A 104 18.16 8.84 -10.13
C THR A 104 18.28 8.82 -8.61
N ASP A 105 17.58 9.72 -7.93
CA ASP A 105 17.61 9.90 -6.48
C ASP A 105 16.47 9.13 -5.77
N ARG A 106 15.94 8.09 -6.44
CA ARG A 106 14.75 7.32 -6.00
C ARG A 106 14.84 6.78 -4.58
N ASP A 107 16.03 6.44 -4.10
CA ASP A 107 16.21 5.91 -2.76
C ASP A 107 16.10 6.97 -1.66
N GLU A 108 16.44 8.21 -1.99
CA GLU A 108 16.28 9.36 -1.10
C GLU A 108 14.83 9.89 -1.14
N ILE A 109 14.22 9.92 -2.32
CA ILE A 109 12.87 10.46 -2.51
C ILE A 109 11.80 9.49 -1.99
N PHE A 110 11.91 8.21 -2.32
CA PHE A 110 10.95 7.17 -1.91
C PHE A 110 11.45 6.43 -0.68
N PHE A 111 11.64 7.17 0.41
CA PHE A 111 12.06 6.63 1.70
C PHE A 111 10.88 6.01 2.45
N TYR A 112 11.14 5.01 3.28
CA TYR A 112 10.10 4.40 4.12
C TYR A 112 9.76 5.28 5.32
N TRP A 113 8.50 5.29 5.74
CA TRP A 113 8.08 5.99 6.96
C TRP A 113 8.43 5.22 8.24
N TYR A 114 8.61 3.90 8.13
CA TYR A 114 9.03 3.05 9.24
C TYR A 114 9.79 1.84 8.69
N TYR A 115 10.92 1.49 9.31
CA TYR A 115 11.61 0.23 9.06
C TYR A 115 11.01 -0.82 10.01
N GLU A 116 10.38 -1.85 9.47
CA GLU A 116 10.07 -3.07 10.24
C GLU A 116 11.36 -3.85 10.56
#